data_AF-A0A1Q4R4A3-F1
#
_entry.id   AF-A0A1Q4R4A3-F1
#
_cell.length_a   1.000
_cell.length_b   1.000
_cell.length_c   1.000
_cell.angle_alpha   90.00
_cell.angle_beta   90.00
_cell.angle_gamma   90.00
#
_symmetry.space_group_name_H-M   'P 1'
#
loop_
_entity.id
_entity.type
_entity.pdbx_description
1 polymer ?
#
loop_
_entity_poly.entity_id
_entity_poly.type
_entity_poly.pdbx_seq_one_letter_code
_entity_poly.pdbx_strand_id
1 'polypeptide(L)'
;MTSFFDAITLHKNKRSLNSYSWQQIVEKILGKLKDWGYGKELLIWLLLNKQDYIALKIGRFRQSGEVHQWMYDRYSLERLLEECGFVEVKQCAAHESRISNWTSFNLDTEPDGAIYKPDSLYMEATKPN
;
A
#
# COMPACT_ATOMS: atom_id res chain seq x y z
N MET A 1 -29.56 -54.44 -58.35
CA MET A 1 -28.60 -53.40 -58.79
C MET A 1 -28.99 -52.13 -58.05
N THR A 2 -28.34 -51.94 -56.90
CA THR A 2 -28.53 -50.89 -55.91
C THR A 2 -28.29 -49.52 -56.52
N SER A 3 -29.34 -48.70 -56.64
CA SER A 3 -29.21 -47.34 -57.17
C SER A 3 -30.24 -46.40 -56.55
N PHE A 4 -29.69 -45.35 -55.96
CA PHE A 4 -30.23 -44.00 -55.84
C PHE A 4 -31.15 -43.59 -54.68
N PHE A 5 -31.80 -44.49 -53.92
CA PHE A 5 -32.66 -44.05 -52.81
C PHE A 5 -32.07 -44.15 -51.39
N ASP A 6 -30.92 -44.81 -51.20
CA ASP A 6 -30.27 -44.89 -49.88
C ASP A 6 -29.38 -43.68 -49.54
N ALA A 7 -29.17 -42.75 -50.48
CA ALA A 7 -28.33 -41.57 -50.25
C ALA A 7 -29.08 -40.37 -49.60
N ILE A 8 -30.39 -40.46 -49.40
CA ILE A 8 -31.21 -39.38 -48.81
C ILE A 8 -31.52 -39.63 -47.33
N THR A 9 -30.88 -40.61 -46.69
CA THR A 9 -30.96 -40.81 -45.21
C THR A 9 -29.70 -40.31 -44.49
N LEU A 10 -28.81 -39.58 -45.18
CA LEU A 10 -27.52 -39.15 -44.64
C LEU A 10 -27.27 -37.64 -44.73
N HIS A 11 -28.34 -36.83 -44.66
CA HIS A 11 -28.20 -35.37 -44.56
C HIS A 11 -29.04 -34.73 -43.45
N LYS A 12 -29.16 -35.41 -42.30
CA LYS A 12 -29.52 -34.77 -41.02
C LYS A 12 -28.43 -34.99 -39.98
N ASN A 13 -27.24 -34.50 -40.28
CA ASN A 13 -26.23 -34.27 -39.25
C ASN A 13 -25.75 -32.82 -39.32
N LYS A 14 -26.67 -31.87 -39.13
CA LYS A 14 -26.30 -30.59 -38.55
C LYS A 14 -26.02 -30.87 -37.07
N ARG A 15 -24.81 -31.37 -36.80
CA ARG A 15 -24.19 -31.28 -35.48
C ARG A 15 -24.45 -29.86 -34.99
N SER A 16 -25.10 -29.74 -33.84
CA SER A 16 -25.15 -28.50 -33.07
C SER A 16 -23.71 -28.07 -32.83
N LEU A 17 -23.20 -27.19 -33.70
CA LEU A 17 -21.91 -26.55 -33.53
C LEU A 17 -22.09 -25.61 -32.35
N ASN A 18 -21.69 -26.17 -31.21
CA ASN A 18 -21.42 -25.56 -29.94
C ASN A 18 -21.16 -24.06 -30.09
N SER A 19 -22.20 -23.25 -29.93
CA SER A 19 -22.04 -21.81 -29.86
C SER A 19 -21.41 -21.54 -28.51
N TYR A 20 -20.08 -21.46 -28.48
CA TYR A 20 -19.42 -20.68 -27.45
C TYR A 20 -20.08 -19.31 -27.47
N SER A 21 -20.91 -19.03 -26.46
CA SER A 21 -21.63 -17.78 -26.37
C SER A 21 -20.60 -16.67 -26.35
N TRP A 22 -20.69 -15.73 -27.30
CA TRP A 22 -19.83 -14.56 -27.37
C TRP A 22 -19.71 -13.83 -26.03
N GLN A 23 -20.74 -13.95 -25.18
CA GLN A 23 -20.75 -13.45 -23.81
C GLN A 23 -19.65 -14.06 -22.93
N GLN A 24 -19.40 -15.38 -23.03
CA GLN A 24 -18.37 -16.05 -22.23
C GLN A 24 -16.95 -15.71 -22.69
N ILE A 25 -16.77 -15.46 -23.98
CA ILE A 25 -15.48 -15.02 -24.54
C ILE A 25 -15.20 -13.58 -24.10
N VAL A 26 -16.20 -12.71 -24.17
CA VAL A 26 -16.11 -11.31 -23.74
C VAL A 26 -15.82 -11.20 -22.24
N GLU A 27 -16.55 -11.93 -21.39
CA GLU A 27 -16.32 -11.96 -19.93
C GLU A 27 -14.90 -12.43 -19.58
N LYS A 28 -14.38 -13.46 -20.26
CA LYS A 28 -13.00 -13.93 -20.05
C LYS A 28 -11.95 -12.90 -20.51
N ILE A 29 -12.19 -12.20 -21.61
CA ILE A 29 -11.27 -11.18 -22.13
C ILE A 29 -11.28 -9.94 -21.22
N LEU A 30 -12.46 -9.48 -20.81
CA LEU A 30 -12.63 -8.37 -19.86
C LEU A 30 -12.03 -8.69 -18.49
N GLY A 31 -12.19 -9.93 -18.01
CA GLY A 31 -11.55 -10.42 -16.78
C GLY A 31 -10.02 -10.38 -16.87
N LYS A 32 -9.43 -10.83 -17.98
CA LYS A 32 -7.97 -10.75 -18.20
C LYS A 32 -7.44 -9.32 -18.37
N LEU A 33 -8.25 -8.41 -18.91
CA LEU A 33 -7.94 -6.98 -18.96
C LEU A 33 -7.87 -6.36 -17.56
N LYS A 34 -8.65 -6.87 -16.60
CA LYS A 34 -8.58 -6.44 -15.20
C LYS A 34 -7.27 -6.91 -14.52
N ASP A 35 -6.75 -8.08 -14.90
CA ASP A 35 -5.45 -8.61 -14.45
C ASP A 35 -4.24 -7.95 -15.14
N TRP A 36 -4.46 -7.00 -16.06
CA TRP A 36 -3.45 -6.22 -16.79
C TRP A 36 -2.55 -5.36 -15.87
N GLY A 37 -2.85 -5.26 -14.58
CA GLY A 37 -1.97 -4.67 -13.59
C GLY A 37 -0.55 -5.24 -13.63
N TYR A 38 -0.38 -6.53 -13.91
CA TYR A 38 0.93 -7.19 -14.00
C TYR A 38 1.66 -6.96 -15.35
N GLY A 39 0.93 -6.87 -16.46
CA GLY A 39 1.52 -6.63 -17.78
C GLY A 39 2.03 -5.20 -17.96
N LYS A 40 1.41 -4.24 -17.29
CA LYS A 40 1.81 -2.83 -17.28
C LYS A 40 3.25 -2.64 -16.79
N GLU A 41 3.66 -3.33 -15.73
CA GLU A 41 5.01 -3.17 -15.17
C GLU A 41 6.10 -3.76 -16.08
N LEU A 42 5.79 -4.84 -16.80
CA LEU A 42 6.70 -5.41 -17.79
C LEU A 42 6.93 -4.46 -18.98
N LEU A 43 5.87 -3.81 -19.48
CA LEU A 43 5.98 -2.81 -20.54
C LEU A 43 6.80 -1.59 -20.09
N ILE A 44 6.58 -1.13 -18.86
CA ILE A 44 7.35 -0.02 -18.27
C ILE A 44 8.83 -0.39 -18.15
N TRP A 45 9.15 -1.61 -17.71
CA TRP A 45 10.53 -2.09 -17.63
C TRP A 45 11.20 -2.21 -19.02
N LEU A 46 10.46 -2.68 -20.04
CA LEU A 46 10.98 -2.81 -21.40
C LEU A 46 11.21 -1.45 -22.09
N LEU A 47 10.34 -0.47 -21.82
CA LEU A 47 10.39 0.85 -22.46
C LEU A 47 11.38 1.82 -21.80
N LEU A 48 11.63 1.66 -20.50
CA LEU A 48 12.48 2.57 -19.74
C LEU A 48 13.91 2.06 -19.61
N ASN A 49 14.86 2.98 -19.73
CA ASN A 49 16.25 2.71 -19.36
C ASN A 49 16.36 2.47 -17.85
N LYS A 50 17.43 1.78 -17.42
CA LYS A 50 17.64 1.41 -16.00
C LYS A 50 17.52 2.61 -15.05
N GLN A 51 18.07 3.76 -15.42
CA GLN A 51 18.00 4.99 -14.63
C GLN A 51 16.56 5.50 -14.49
N ASP A 52 15.81 5.54 -15.59
CA ASP A 52 14.44 6.06 -15.62
C ASP A 52 13.47 5.13 -14.89
N TYR A 53 13.69 3.81 -14.98
CA TYR A 53 12.93 2.83 -14.21
C TYR A 53 13.16 3.00 -12.70
N ILE A 54 14.41 3.24 -12.27
CA ILE A 54 14.73 3.55 -10.87
C ILE A 54 14.06 4.86 -10.44
N ALA A 55 14.13 5.91 -11.26
CA ALA A 55 13.50 7.20 -10.98
C ALA A 55 11.98 7.07 -10.84
N LEU A 56 11.33 6.31 -11.72
CA LEU A 56 9.90 6.03 -11.65
C LEU A 56 9.52 5.27 -10.38
N LYS A 57 10.32 4.28 -9.98
CA LYS A 57 10.09 3.50 -8.75
C LYS A 57 10.21 4.37 -7.51
N ILE A 58 11.24 5.22 -7.44
CA ILE A 58 11.42 6.21 -6.36
C ILE A 58 10.28 7.22 -6.36
N GLY A 59 9.88 7.74 -7.53
CA GLY A 59 8.78 8.69 -7.66
C GLY A 59 7.45 8.12 -7.16
N ARG A 60 7.12 6.89 -7.57
CA ARG A 60 5.94 6.16 -7.08
C ARG A 60 6.00 5.94 -5.57
N PHE A 61 7.16 5.56 -5.02
CA PHE A 61 7.34 5.42 -3.57
C PHE A 61 7.11 6.75 -2.84
N ARG A 62 7.72 7.84 -3.31
CA ARG A 62 7.54 9.18 -2.72
C ARG A 62 6.12 9.74 -2.86
N GLN A 63 5.35 9.26 -3.84
CA GLN A 63 3.95 9.62 -4.04
C GLN A 63 2.97 8.65 -3.35
N SER A 64 3.44 7.51 -2.83
CA SER A 64 2.56 6.45 -2.30
C SER A 64 2.07 6.68 -0.87
N GLY A 65 2.54 7.74 -0.19
CA GLY A 65 2.11 8.08 1.15
C GLY A 65 2.92 9.21 1.76
N GLU A 66 2.81 9.38 3.08
CA GLU A 66 3.63 10.33 3.83
C GLU A 66 5.07 9.87 3.83
N VAL A 67 5.91 10.52 3.03
CA VAL A 67 7.34 10.37 3.17
C VAL A 67 7.70 10.95 4.54
N HIS A 68 8.04 10.10 5.50
CA HIS A 68 8.58 10.50 6.80
C HIS A 68 9.91 11.22 6.57
N GLN A 69 9.84 12.50 6.20
CA GLN A 69 11.00 13.27 5.73
C GLN A 69 11.82 13.80 6.90
N TRP A 70 11.34 13.74 8.14
CA TRP A 70 11.98 14.39 9.27
C TRP A 70 11.80 13.52 10.52
N MET A 71 12.90 12.98 11.03
CA MET A 71 13.00 12.67 12.45
C MET A 71 13.66 13.87 13.10
N TYR A 72 12.97 14.48 14.06
CA TYR A 72 13.64 15.42 14.94
C TYR A 72 14.56 14.66 15.89
N ASP A 73 15.72 15.24 16.14
CA ASP A 73 16.57 14.87 17.26
C ASP A 73 16.19 15.73 18.48
N ARG A 74 16.77 15.41 19.65
CA ARG A 74 16.49 16.13 20.90
C ARG A 74 16.70 17.64 20.79
N TYR A 75 17.73 18.08 20.07
CA TYR A 75 18.06 19.50 19.92
C TYR A 75 17.13 20.17 18.91
N SER A 76 16.91 19.57 17.74
CA SER A 76 16.03 20.18 16.73
C SER A 76 14.56 20.24 17.18
N LEU A 77 14.07 19.24 17.91
CA LEU A 77 12.71 19.26 18.46
C LEU A 77 12.57 20.32 19.57
N GLU A 78 13.55 20.40 20.48
CA GLU A 78 13.58 21.41 21.53
C GLU A 78 13.48 22.83 20.95
N ARG A 79 14.38 23.13 20.01
CA ARG A 79 14.41 24.41 19.29
C ARG A 79 13.10 24.74 18.61
N LEU A 80 12.48 23.76 17.93
CA LEU A 80 11.20 23.96 17.25
C LEU A 80 10.07 24.30 18.23
N LEU A 81 10.01 23.62 19.37
CA LEU A 81 9.01 23.87 20.41
C LEU A 81 9.17 25.27 21.02
N GLU A 82 10.41 25.68 21.32
CA GLU A 82 10.71 27.03 21.79
C GLU A 82 10.33 28.11 20.77
N GLU A 83 10.65 27.90 19.49
CA GLU A 83 10.32 28.82 18.40
C GLU A 83 8.81 28.97 18.19
N CYS A 84 8.06 27.91 18.50
CA CYS A 84 6.59 27.92 18.51
C CYS A 84 6.00 28.59 19.76
N GLY A 85 6.84 29.03 20.71
CA GLY A 85 6.42 29.73 21.93
C GLY A 85 6.03 28.80 23.10
N PHE A 86 6.32 27.50 23.01
CA PHE A 86 6.22 26.64 24.17
C PHE A 86 7.37 26.94 25.15
N VAL A 87 7.11 26.69 26.43
CA VAL A 87 8.06 26.92 27.53
C VAL A 87 8.30 25.64 28.32
N GLU A 88 9.36 25.65 29.13
CA GLU A 88 9.78 24.49 29.95
C GLU A 88 9.93 23.18 29.15
N VAL A 89 10.47 23.30 27.94
CA VAL A 89 10.75 22.18 27.06
C VAL A 89 11.80 21.27 27.71
N LYS A 90 11.52 19.97 27.81
CA LYS A 90 12.46 19.00 28.37
C LYS A 90 12.33 17.63 27.72
N GLN A 91 13.45 16.90 27.68
CA GLN A 91 13.43 15.47 27.41
C GLN A 91 12.87 14.72 28.64
N CYS A 92 12.05 13.70 28.40
CA CYS A 92 11.48 12.83 29.44
C CYS A 92 11.89 11.37 29.18
N ALA A 93 11.78 10.52 30.20
CA ALA A 93 11.75 9.09 30.00
C ALA A 93 10.31 8.61 29.66
N ALA A 94 10.19 7.41 29.09
CA ALA A 94 8.89 6.81 28.73
C ALA A 94 7.89 6.70 29.91
N HIS A 95 8.38 6.68 31.15
CA HIS A 95 7.57 6.59 32.37
C HIS A 95 7.30 7.95 33.04
N GLU A 96 7.77 9.05 32.44
CA GLU A 96 7.70 10.39 33.01
C GLU A 96 6.81 11.31 32.18
N SER A 97 5.94 12.05 32.87
CA SER A 97 5.20 13.18 32.32
C SER A 97 4.73 14.07 33.48
N ARG A 98 4.41 15.34 33.21
CA ARG A 98 3.64 16.20 34.12
C ARG A 98 2.23 15.68 34.38
N ILE A 99 1.71 14.78 33.53
CA ILE A 99 0.44 14.10 33.73
C ILE A 99 0.61 13.05 34.85
N SER A 100 -0.18 13.18 35.92
CA SER A 100 -0.17 12.23 37.03
C SER A 100 -0.52 10.82 36.59
N ASN A 101 0.17 9.81 37.14
CA ASN A 101 -0.03 8.40 36.83
C ASN A 101 0.20 8.06 35.34
N TRP A 102 1.14 8.72 34.67
CA TRP A 102 1.43 8.54 33.24
C TRP A 102 1.53 7.08 32.79
N THR A 103 2.25 6.26 33.54
CA THR A 103 2.43 4.83 33.22
C THR A 103 1.13 4.02 33.22
N SER A 104 0.09 4.46 33.93
CA SER A 104 -1.20 3.76 33.98
C SER A 104 -2.02 3.86 32.69
N PHE A 105 -1.67 4.79 31.80
CA PHE A 105 -2.31 4.93 30.49
C PHE A 105 -1.73 3.98 29.43
N ASN A 106 -0.57 3.37 29.71
CA ASN A 106 0.11 2.41 28.84
C ASN A 106 0.32 2.94 27.40
N LEU A 107 0.68 4.23 27.28
CA LEU A 107 0.90 4.89 26.00
C LEU A 107 2.35 4.74 25.50
N ASP A 108 3.31 4.99 26.40
CA ASP A 108 4.75 4.90 26.12
C ASP A 108 5.40 3.67 26.77
N THR A 109 4.63 2.98 27.61
CA THR A 109 5.05 1.78 28.35
C THR A 109 3.99 0.68 28.19
N GLU A 110 4.43 -0.56 28.25
CA GLU A 110 3.61 -1.76 28.31
C GLU A 110 2.92 -1.89 29.68
N PRO A 111 1.89 -2.76 29.82
CA PRO A 111 1.22 -2.98 31.10
C PRO A 111 2.13 -3.47 32.24
N ASP A 112 3.27 -4.08 31.93
CA ASP A 112 4.29 -4.50 32.89
C ASP A 112 5.32 -3.39 33.20
N GLY A 113 5.16 -2.20 32.61
CA GLY A 113 6.05 -1.06 32.74
C GLY A 113 7.26 -1.08 31.81
N ALA A 114 7.40 -2.10 30.95
CA ALA A 114 8.47 -2.12 29.94
C ALA A 114 8.27 -0.98 28.93
N ILE A 115 9.37 -0.45 28.38
CA ILE A 115 9.30 0.61 27.37
C ILE A 115 8.84 0.01 26.04
N TYR A 116 7.75 0.52 25.46
CA TYR A 116 7.19 0.01 24.20
C TYR A 116 8.19 0.13 23.03
N LYS A 117 8.88 1.27 22.92
CA LYS A 117 9.89 1.53 21.88
C LYS A 117 11.13 2.20 22.48
N PRO A 118 12.16 1.44 22.86
CA PRO A 118 13.34 1.95 23.59
C PRO A 118 14.09 3.09 22.91
N ASP A 119 14.12 3.10 21.57
CA ASP A 119 14.82 4.13 20.78
C ASP A 119 13.94 5.36 20.46
N SER A 120 12.80 5.52 21.12
CA SER A 120 11.94 6.70 20.96
C SER A 120 12.48 7.91 21.72
N LEU A 121 12.24 9.09 21.15
CA LEU A 121 12.48 10.38 21.79
C LEU A 121 11.17 10.84 22.44
N TYR A 122 11.19 11.05 23.76
CA TYR A 122 10.07 11.61 24.51
C TYR A 122 10.43 13.02 24.95
N MET A 123 9.60 13.99 24.59
CA MET A 123 9.78 15.40 24.94
C MET A 123 8.46 16.00 25.39
N GLU A 124 8.52 16.88 26.37
CA GLU A 124 7.35 17.53 26.95
C GLU A 124 7.60 19.04 27.07
N ALA A 125 6.58 19.84 26.75
CA ALA A 125 6.61 21.29 26.86
C ALA A 125 5.26 21.84 27.32
N THR A 126 5.27 23.04 27.87
CA THR A 126 4.08 23.71 28.41
C THR A 126 3.69 24.87 27.51
N LYS A 127 2.40 24.99 27.16
CA LYS A 127 1.89 26.19 26.51
C LYS A 127 1.80 27.32 27.57
N PRO A 128 2.38 28.50 27.34
CA PRO A 128 2.27 29.62 28.28
C PRO A 128 0.81 30.09 28.39
N ASN A 129 0.46 30.64 29.56
CA ASN A 129 -0.88 31.20 29.87
C ASN A 129 -1.20 32.44 29.05
#